data_AF-A0A914C716-F1
#
_entry.id   AF-A0A914C716-F1
#
_cell.length_a   1.000
_cell.length_b   1.000
_cell.length_c   1.000
_cell.angle_alpha   90.00
_cell.angle_beta   90.00
_cell.angle_gamma   90.00
#
_symmetry.space_group_name_H-M   'P 1'
#
loop_
_entity.id
_entity.type
_entity.pdbx_description
1 polymer ?
#
loop_
_entity_poly.entity_id
_entity_poly.type
_entity_poly.pdbx_seq_one_letter_code
_entity_poly.pdbx_strand_id
1 'polypeptide(L)'
;MTISKRKAHLTEARDAAKQKRVEAEGQQEGRAHVESQVEPMHCKDNATQTTARWNVREMEKRLKGAKKKRTRYICDSLLFECRKRTKAGLLTDIAPIFVPGKKGKTVSTDNGIRVSTSEQMAKLKPAFVKPHGTVTAGHASFLTDGASAALISTEEWAKKKGYKPLAYLRDHIFVAHDPKDQLLLGPAYAIPKLLEKNGLDLKDIDVFEIHEAFAGQILANINALDSDYFCKTNFDKLYFGSRFVVHV
;
A
#
# COMPACT_ATOMS: atom_id res chain seq x y z
N MET A 1 -0.79 4.87 -3.41
CA MET A 1 0.11 5.40 -2.37
C MET A 1 -0.09 6.90 -2.34
N THR A 2 -0.60 7.43 -1.24
CA THR A 2 -0.91 8.87 -1.08
C THR A 2 0.08 9.45 -0.09
N ILE A 3 0.82 10.48 -0.47
CA ILE A 3 1.83 11.15 0.36
C ILE A 3 1.27 12.49 0.86
N SER A 4 1.33 12.76 2.17
CA SER A 4 0.95 14.06 2.77
C SER A 4 2.16 14.72 3.44
N LYS A 5 2.36 16.04 3.28
CA LYS A 5 3.44 16.85 3.88
C LYS A 5 2.90 18.04 4.69
N ARG A 6 3.64 18.50 5.71
CA ARG A 6 3.35 19.69 6.53
C ARG A 6 3.50 21.03 5.78
N LYS A 7 2.75 22.02 6.28
CA LYS A 7 2.37 23.31 5.67
C LYS A 7 3.43 24.45 5.74
N ALA A 8 4.66 24.22 6.20
CA ALA A 8 5.48 25.31 6.77
C ALA A 8 6.60 25.93 5.89
N HIS A 9 6.89 25.46 4.68
CA HIS A 9 7.99 26.03 3.84
C HIS A 9 7.57 26.32 2.38
N LEU A 10 6.30 26.67 2.15
CA LEU A 10 5.65 26.66 0.84
C LEU A 10 5.89 27.88 -0.07
N THR A 11 6.66 28.89 0.33
CA THR A 11 6.77 30.13 -0.46
C THR A 11 7.97 30.11 -1.40
N GLU A 12 9.17 29.81 -0.92
CA GLU A 12 10.41 30.01 -1.70
C GLU A 12 10.66 28.91 -2.75
N ALA A 13 10.32 27.66 -2.45
CA ALA A 13 10.44 26.55 -3.41
C ALA A 13 9.40 26.63 -4.56
N ARG A 14 8.34 27.41 -4.36
CA ARG A 14 7.20 27.53 -5.27
C ARG A 14 7.48 28.48 -6.43
N ASP A 15 8.31 29.50 -6.19
CA ASP A 15 8.68 30.49 -7.20
C ASP A 15 9.77 29.94 -8.15
N ALA A 16 10.74 29.20 -7.60
CA ALA A 16 11.78 28.54 -8.40
C ALA A 16 11.24 27.46 -9.35
N ALA A 17 10.21 26.72 -8.93
CA ALA A 17 9.57 25.68 -9.75
C ALA A 17 8.60 26.26 -10.80
N LYS A 18 8.00 27.43 -10.55
CA LYS A 18 7.17 28.14 -11.53
C LYS A 18 8.00 28.69 -12.69
N GLN A 19 9.16 29.29 -12.40
CA GLN A 19 10.04 29.88 -13.43
C GLN A 19 10.49 28.82 -14.45
N LYS A 20 10.92 27.64 -13.98
CA LYS A 20 11.36 26.52 -14.84
C LYS A 20 10.23 25.90 -15.67
N ARG A 21 8.97 26.02 -15.23
CA ARG A 21 7.81 25.43 -15.91
C ARG A 21 7.28 26.31 -17.04
N VAL A 22 7.35 27.63 -16.87
CA VAL A 22 6.99 28.60 -17.93
C VAL A 22 7.95 28.50 -19.12
N GLU A 23 9.23 28.22 -18.88
CA GLU A 23 10.23 28.04 -19.95
C GLU A 23 10.03 26.72 -20.73
N ALA A 24 9.48 25.68 -20.10
CA ALA A 24 9.23 24.38 -20.74
C ALA A 24 7.90 24.32 -21.50
N GLU A 25 6.88 25.07 -21.08
CA GLU A 25 5.54 25.06 -21.70
C GLU A 25 5.48 25.88 -23.01
N GLY A 26 6.48 26.70 -23.32
CA GLY A 26 6.56 27.49 -24.56
C GLY A 26 6.91 26.71 -25.84
N GLN A 27 7.14 25.39 -25.78
CA GLN A 27 7.65 24.61 -26.93
C GLN A 27 6.80 23.42 -27.39
N GLN A 28 5.63 23.15 -26.79
CA GLN A 28 4.80 22.01 -27.21
C GLN A 28 3.30 22.35 -27.27
N GLU A 29 2.90 23.10 -28.31
CA GLU A 29 1.54 23.03 -28.81
C GLU A 29 1.47 22.07 -30.02
N GLY A 30 1.04 20.85 -29.76
CA GLY A 30 0.77 19.82 -30.76
C GLY A 30 -0.33 18.88 -30.26
N ARG A 31 -1.56 19.12 -30.72
CA ARG A 31 -2.78 18.42 -30.31
C ARG A 31 -2.79 17.01 -30.93
N ALA A 32 -2.66 15.96 -30.12
CA ALA A 32 -2.89 14.58 -30.54
C ALA A 32 -3.95 13.92 -29.65
N HIS A 33 -5.11 13.60 -30.23
CA HIS A 33 -6.07 12.66 -29.68
C HIS A 33 -5.48 11.26 -29.81
N VAL A 34 -5.24 10.58 -28.70
CA VAL A 34 -4.89 9.14 -28.70
C VAL A 34 -6.03 8.40 -28.02
N GLU A 35 -6.86 7.76 -28.85
CA GLU A 35 -7.85 6.79 -28.42
C GLU A 35 -7.11 5.45 -28.22
N SER A 36 -6.79 5.12 -26.96
CA SER A 36 -6.15 3.84 -26.65
C SER A 36 -7.21 2.74 -26.60
N GLN A 37 -7.30 1.94 -27.66
CA GLN A 37 -8.00 0.66 -27.61
C GLN A 37 -7.25 -0.27 -26.65
N VAL A 38 -7.83 -0.49 -25.47
CA VAL A 38 -7.36 -1.50 -24.51
C VAL A 38 -8.12 -2.78 -24.80
N GLU A 39 -7.47 -3.75 -25.42
CA GLU A 39 -8.05 -5.10 -25.51
C GLU A 39 -8.05 -5.76 -24.12
N PRO A 40 -9.16 -6.43 -23.73
CA PRO A 40 -9.27 -7.06 -22.42
C PRO A 40 -8.37 -8.30 -22.32
N MET A 41 -7.32 -8.20 -21.53
CA MET A 41 -6.49 -9.33 -21.14
C MET A 41 -7.31 -10.30 -20.29
N HIS A 42 -7.75 -11.43 -20.87
CA HIS A 42 -8.45 -12.49 -20.17
C HIS A 42 -7.52 -13.16 -19.15
N CYS A 43 -7.63 -12.77 -17.88
CA CYS A 43 -7.01 -13.48 -16.76
C CYS A 43 -7.80 -14.76 -16.48
N LYS A 44 -7.32 -15.92 -16.95
CA LYS A 44 -7.92 -17.23 -16.63
C LYS A 44 -8.01 -17.41 -15.11
N ASP A 45 -9.20 -17.73 -14.61
CA ASP A 45 -9.61 -17.68 -13.18
C ASP A 45 -8.76 -18.49 -12.17
N ASN A 46 -7.82 -19.33 -12.64
CA ASN A 46 -6.92 -20.13 -11.79
C ASN A 46 -5.47 -19.60 -11.72
N ALA A 47 -5.07 -18.66 -12.59
CA ALA A 47 -3.67 -18.21 -12.65
C ALA A 47 -3.29 -17.35 -11.44
N THR A 48 -4.21 -16.52 -10.93
CA THR A 48 -3.95 -15.58 -9.81
C THR A 48 -3.72 -16.30 -8.49
N GLN A 49 -4.56 -17.28 -8.14
CA GLN A 49 -4.40 -18.04 -6.88
C GLN A 49 -3.16 -18.93 -6.90
N THR A 50 -2.83 -19.53 -8.04
CA THR A 50 -1.65 -20.38 -8.20
C THR A 50 -0.36 -19.53 -8.13
N THR A 51 -0.37 -18.36 -8.77
CA THR A 51 0.71 -17.38 -8.70
C THR A 51 0.88 -16.80 -7.29
N ALA A 52 -0.22 -16.49 -6.58
CA ALA A 52 -0.16 -16.02 -5.20
C ALA A 52 0.40 -17.09 -4.25
N ARG A 53 -0.08 -18.34 -4.35
CA ARG A 53 0.46 -19.50 -3.59
C ARG A 53 1.96 -19.68 -3.83
N TRP A 54 2.37 -19.58 -5.08
CA TRP A 54 3.77 -19.74 -5.49
C TRP A 54 4.65 -18.59 -4.96
N ASN A 55 4.18 -17.35 -5.06
CA ASN A 55 4.90 -16.19 -4.52
C ASN A 55 4.96 -16.17 -3.00
N VAL A 56 3.93 -16.67 -2.30
CA VAL A 56 4.01 -16.88 -0.85
C VAL A 56 5.14 -17.85 -0.51
N ARG A 57 5.33 -18.93 -1.29
CA ARG A 57 6.45 -19.87 -1.07
C ARG A 57 7.81 -19.20 -1.25
N GLU A 58 7.99 -18.38 -2.30
CA GLU A 58 9.27 -17.67 -2.51
C GLU A 58 9.52 -16.59 -1.45
N MET A 59 8.48 -15.84 -1.07
CA MET A 59 8.53 -14.91 0.05
C MET A 59 8.95 -15.62 1.34
N GLU A 60 8.37 -16.79 1.64
CA GLU A 60 8.73 -17.59 2.81
C GLU A 60 10.19 -18.05 2.78
N LYS A 61 10.74 -18.41 1.61
CA LYS A 61 12.16 -18.73 1.47
C LYS A 61 13.04 -17.52 1.80
N ARG A 62 12.67 -16.32 1.34
CA ARG A 62 13.38 -15.07 1.63
C ARG A 62 13.30 -14.68 3.11
N LEU A 63 12.18 -15.02 3.76
CA LEU A 63 11.96 -14.79 5.18
C LEU A 63 12.61 -15.85 6.10
N LYS A 64 13.32 -16.87 5.59
CA LYS A 64 13.89 -17.95 6.41
C LYS A 64 14.77 -17.47 7.59
N GLY A 65 15.30 -16.24 7.56
CA GLY A 65 15.97 -15.60 8.71
C GLY A 65 15.07 -14.70 9.59
N ALA A 66 13.96 -14.18 9.04
CA ALA A 66 12.99 -13.34 9.74
C ALA A 66 12.07 -14.23 10.60
N LYS A 67 12.46 -14.39 11.87
CA LYS A 67 11.80 -15.22 12.90
C LYS A 67 10.25 -15.17 12.80
N LYS A 68 9.58 -16.33 12.75
CA LYS A 68 8.10 -16.52 12.89
C LYS A 68 7.43 -15.65 13.98
N LYS A 69 8.19 -15.20 14.98
CA LYS A 69 7.72 -14.27 16.03
C LYS A 69 7.38 -12.87 15.47
N ARG A 70 8.15 -12.35 14.51
CA ARG A 70 8.00 -10.98 13.98
C ARG A 70 6.77 -10.85 13.07
N THR A 71 6.48 -11.88 12.27
CA THR A 71 5.26 -11.95 11.43
C THR A 71 3.98 -11.99 12.25
N ARG A 72 4.00 -12.71 13.37
CA ARG A 72 2.88 -12.75 14.31
C ARG A 72 2.63 -11.40 14.94
N TYR A 73 3.69 -10.75 15.43
CA TYR A 73 3.58 -9.45 16.09
C TYR A 73 2.89 -8.39 15.23
N ILE A 74 3.21 -8.32 13.92
CA ILE A 74 2.64 -7.31 13.02
C ILE A 74 1.16 -7.54 12.76
N CYS A 75 0.73 -8.78 12.47
CA CYS A 75 -0.70 -9.04 12.28
C CYS A 75 -1.52 -8.78 13.55
N ASP A 76 -0.99 -9.20 14.70
CA ASP A 76 -1.66 -8.99 15.98
C ASP A 76 -1.75 -7.50 16.32
N SER A 77 -0.69 -6.72 16.04
CA SER A 77 -0.68 -5.26 16.28
C SER A 77 -1.65 -4.52 15.37
N LEU A 78 -1.74 -4.90 14.10
CA LEU A 78 -2.64 -4.29 13.11
C LEU A 78 -4.11 -4.50 13.47
N LEU A 79 -4.52 -5.74 13.72
CA LEU A 79 -5.91 -6.02 14.09
C LEU A 79 -6.29 -5.37 15.43
N PHE A 80 -5.33 -5.28 16.36
CA PHE A 80 -5.53 -4.60 17.63
C PHE A 80 -5.72 -3.08 17.44
N GLU A 81 -4.85 -2.44 16.65
CA GLU A 81 -4.97 -1.01 16.37
C GLU A 81 -6.23 -0.70 15.55
N CYS A 82 -6.57 -1.50 14.54
CA CYS A 82 -7.84 -1.39 13.80
C CYS A 82 -9.02 -1.46 14.77
N ARG A 83 -9.06 -2.43 15.69
CA ARG A 83 -10.13 -2.53 16.70
C ARG A 83 -10.21 -1.30 17.59
N LYS A 84 -9.06 -0.77 18.01
CA LYS A 84 -8.99 0.44 18.84
C LYS A 84 -9.51 1.66 18.08
N ARG A 85 -9.11 1.84 16.82
CA ARG A 85 -9.56 2.93 15.95
C ARG A 85 -11.05 2.85 15.63
N THR A 86 -11.58 1.66 15.37
CA THR A 86 -13.03 1.46 15.20
C THR A 86 -13.80 1.85 16.46
N LYS A 87 -13.34 1.39 17.64
CA LYS A 87 -13.97 1.77 18.93
C LYS A 87 -13.90 3.26 19.21
N ALA A 88 -12.83 3.92 18.79
CA ALA A 88 -12.65 5.36 18.91
C ALA A 88 -13.40 6.16 17.83
N GLY A 89 -14.11 5.51 16.90
CA GLY A 89 -14.85 6.19 15.84
C GLY A 89 -13.97 6.90 14.81
N LEU A 90 -12.71 6.47 14.66
CA LEU A 90 -11.74 7.11 13.76
C LEU A 90 -11.85 6.66 12.30
N LEU A 91 -12.65 5.62 12.02
CA LEU A 91 -12.95 5.16 10.66
C LEU A 91 -14.08 6.02 10.07
N THR A 92 -13.73 7.23 9.68
CA THR A 92 -14.69 8.24 9.16
C THR A 92 -15.04 8.04 7.69
N ASP A 93 -14.39 7.09 7.03
CA ASP A 93 -14.51 6.74 5.61
C ASP A 93 -15.57 5.66 5.34
N ILE A 94 -16.21 5.12 6.38
CA ILE A 94 -17.31 4.14 6.24
C ILE A 94 -18.64 4.87 6.07
N ALA A 95 -19.25 4.72 4.89
CA ALA A 95 -20.63 5.09 4.66
C ALA A 95 -21.57 3.89 4.97
N PRO A 96 -22.57 4.03 5.86
CA PRO A 96 -23.52 2.96 6.13
C PRO A 96 -24.31 2.57 4.87
N ILE A 97 -24.39 1.27 4.58
CA ILE A 97 -25.14 0.73 3.44
C ILE A 97 -26.26 -0.17 3.91
N PHE A 98 -27.47 0.07 3.41
CA PHE A 98 -28.59 -0.84 3.60
C PHE A 98 -28.52 -1.97 2.56
N VAL A 99 -28.44 -3.21 3.04
CA VAL A 99 -28.44 -4.40 2.19
C VAL A 99 -29.86 -4.99 2.17
N PRO A 100 -30.54 -4.99 1.02
CA PRO A 100 -31.87 -5.58 0.89
C PRO A 100 -31.82 -7.11 1.02
N GLY A 101 -32.88 -7.71 1.54
CA GLY A 101 -33.00 -9.16 1.69
C GLY A 101 -34.10 -9.55 2.69
N LYS A 102 -34.28 -10.86 2.93
CA LYS A 102 -35.32 -11.39 3.86
C LYS A 102 -35.24 -10.80 5.27
N LYS A 103 -34.05 -10.41 5.71
CA LYS A 103 -33.78 -9.66 6.94
C LYS A 103 -32.90 -8.46 6.61
N GLY A 104 -33.42 -7.56 5.76
CA GLY A 104 -32.70 -6.36 5.33
C GLY A 104 -32.02 -5.67 6.50
N LYS A 105 -30.74 -5.34 6.33
CA LYS A 105 -29.88 -4.87 7.43
C LYS A 105 -28.97 -3.75 6.94
N THR A 106 -28.83 -2.72 7.75
CA THR A 106 -27.79 -1.70 7.57
C THR A 106 -26.46 -2.23 8.08
N VAL A 107 -25.45 -2.19 7.22
CA VAL A 107 -24.06 -2.48 7.54
C VAL A 107 -23.32 -1.16 7.68
N SER A 108 -22.74 -0.92 8.85
CA SER A 108 -22.02 0.32 9.17
C SER A 108 -20.66 0.08 9.81
N THR A 109 -20.19 -1.18 9.83
CA THR A 109 -18.92 -1.58 10.45
C THR A 109 -18.28 -2.72 9.67
N ASP A 110 -16.95 -2.78 9.68
CA ASP A 110 -16.20 -3.89 9.11
C ASP A 110 -16.40 -5.19 9.89
N ASN A 111 -16.40 -6.31 9.15
CA ASN A 111 -16.51 -7.66 9.70
C ASN A 111 -15.15 -8.39 9.85
N GLY A 112 -14.07 -7.73 9.38
CA GLY A 112 -12.71 -8.27 9.34
C GLY A 112 -11.93 -8.14 10.64
N ILE A 113 -12.37 -7.30 11.55
CA ILE A 113 -11.63 -6.95 12.76
C ILE A 113 -11.83 -8.04 13.82
N ARG A 114 -11.02 -9.10 13.70
CA ARG A 114 -11.10 -10.31 14.54
C ARG A 114 -9.83 -10.46 15.38
N VAL A 115 -9.83 -9.83 16.55
CA VAL A 115 -8.68 -9.90 17.46
C VAL A 115 -8.64 -11.27 18.15
N SER A 116 -7.54 -11.99 17.98
CA SER A 116 -7.23 -13.27 18.63
C SER A 116 -5.97 -13.11 19.49
N THR A 117 -5.72 -14.04 20.42
CA THR A 117 -4.45 -14.03 21.17
C THR A 117 -3.33 -14.66 20.35
N SER A 118 -2.08 -14.28 20.62
CA SER A 118 -0.92 -14.83 19.91
C SER A 118 -0.79 -16.36 20.09
N GLU A 119 -1.28 -16.92 21.21
CA GLU A 119 -1.34 -18.37 21.46
C GLU A 119 -2.36 -19.05 20.55
N GLN A 120 -3.52 -18.44 20.31
CA GLN A 120 -4.53 -18.95 19.39
C GLN A 120 -4.02 -18.93 17.96
N MET A 121 -3.35 -17.84 17.57
CA MET A 121 -2.76 -17.68 16.24
C MET A 121 -1.63 -18.68 15.98
N ALA A 122 -0.85 -19.03 17.01
CA ALA A 122 0.22 -20.01 16.91
C ALA A 122 -0.26 -21.46 16.66
N LYS A 123 -1.52 -21.77 17.02
CA LYS A 123 -2.13 -23.09 16.79
C LYS A 123 -2.64 -23.28 15.36
N LEU A 124 -2.72 -22.20 14.57
CA LEU A 124 -3.23 -22.26 13.20
C LEU A 124 -2.27 -23.04 12.30
N LYS A 125 -2.83 -23.95 11.51
CA LYS A 125 -2.07 -24.70 10.49
C LYS A 125 -1.71 -23.77 9.31
N PRO A 126 -0.56 -23.99 8.64
CA PRO A 126 -0.23 -23.26 7.42
C PRO A 126 -1.30 -23.43 6.35
N ALA A 127 -1.65 -22.32 5.68
CA ALA A 127 -2.72 -22.29 4.68
C ALA A 127 -2.19 -22.62 3.27
N PHE A 128 -0.99 -22.16 2.94
CA PHE A 128 -0.42 -22.21 1.59
C PHE A 128 0.60 -23.35 1.43
N VAL A 129 1.73 -23.28 2.14
CA VAL A 129 2.79 -24.28 2.09
C VAL A 129 2.62 -25.23 3.28
N LYS A 130 2.21 -26.47 3.03
CA LYS A 130 1.98 -27.48 4.08
C LYS A 130 3.10 -28.54 4.07
N PRO A 131 3.55 -29.04 5.24
CA PRO A 131 3.21 -28.61 6.60
C PRO A 131 4.14 -27.50 7.15
N HIS A 132 5.17 -27.10 6.41
CA HIS A 132 6.27 -26.27 6.94
C HIS A 132 6.14 -24.75 6.70
N GLY A 133 5.05 -24.31 6.08
CA GLY A 133 4.81 -22.90 5.82
C GLY A 133 4.66 -22.08 7.10
N THR A 134 4.70 -20.77 6.91
CA THR A 134 4.58 -19.74 7.95
C THR A 134 3.30 -18.93 7.83
N VAL A 135 2.73 -18.80 6.62
CA VAL A 135 1.48 -18.10 6.38
C VAL A 135 0.29 -18.98 6.77
N THR A 136 -0.53 -18.46 7.67
CA THR A 136 -1.78 -19.07 8.14
C THR A 136 -2.96 -18.16 7.77
N ALA A 137 -4.19 -18.65 7.91
CA ALA A 137 -5.39 -17.84 7.67
C ALA A 137 -5.50 -16.62 8.60
N GLY A 138 -4.82 -16.64 9.75
CA GLY A 138 -4.79 -15.50 10.67
C GLY A 138 -3.83 -14.39 10.23
N HIS A 139 -2.87 -14.68 9.34
CA HIS A 139 -1.85 -13.73 8.90
C HIS A 139 -2.01 -13.30 7.44
N ALA A 140 -3.15 -13.60 6.84
CA ALA A 140 -3.48 -13.33 5.46
C ALA A 140 -4.74 -12.45 5.42
N SER A 141 -4.83 -11.57 4.42
CA SER A 141 -6.10 -10.96 4.10
C SER A 141 -7.12 -12.04 3.70
N PHE A 142 -8.39 -11.75 3.93
CA PHE A 142 -9.51 -12.65 3.62
C PHE A 142 -10.30 -12.08 2.44
N LEU A 143 -11.19 -12.89 1.88
CA LEU A 143 -12.08 -12.44 0.80
C LEU A 143 -13.07 -11.41 1.35
N THR A 144 -13.08 -10.22 0.73
CA THR A 144 -13.89 -9.08 1.15
C THR A 144 -14.76 -8.61 0.00
N ASP A 145 -16.02 -8.30 0.32
CA ASP A 145 -16.91 -7.54 -0.56
C ASP A 145 -16.93 -6.08 -0.08
N GLY A 146 -16.68 -5.14 -0.99
CA GLY A 146 -16.62 -3.72 -0.66
C GLY A 146 -16.52 -2.82 -1.89
N ALA A 147 -16.84 -1.54 -1.70
CA ALA A 147 -16.72 -0.52 -2.73
C ALA A 147 -16.20 0.79 -2.10
N SER A 148 -15.48 1.59 -2.88
CA SER A 148 -14.98 2.90 -2.48
C SER A 148 -15.19 3.91 -3.60
N ALA A 149 -15.49 5.16 -3.24
CA ALA A 149 -15.57 6.27 -4.18
C ALA A 149 -14.75 7.45 -3.65
N ALA A 150 -14.08 8.17 -4.56
CA ALA A 150 -13.36 9.39 -4.25
C ALA A 150 -13.65 10.45 -5.32
N LEU A 151 -13.93 11.69 -4.89
CA LEU A 151 -14.04 12.84 -5.77
C LEU A 151 -12.67 13.50 -5.91
N ILE A 152 -12.08 13.41 -7.11
CA ILE A 152 -10.80 14.03 -7.45
C ILE A 152 -11.08 15.14 -8.46
N SER A 153 -10.51 16.32 -8.22
CA SER A 153 -10.65 17.47 -9.10
C SER A 153 -9.44 18.39 -9.01
N THR A 154 -9.37 19.39 -9.89
CA THR A 154 -8.36 20.45 -9.79
C THR A 154 -8.65 21.34 -8.59
N GLU A 155 -7.59 21.95 -8.05
CA GLU A 155 -7.71 22.89 -6.91
C GLU A 155 -8.60 24.09 -7.27
N GLU A 156 -8.52 24.58 -8.50
CA GLU A 156 -9.31 25.70 -9.00
C GLU A 156 -10.81 25.39 -9.04
N TRP A 157 -11.19 24.22 -9.57
CA TRP A 157 -12.58 23.80 -9.62
C TRP A 157 -13.14 23.62 -8.20
N ALA A 158 -12.37 23.00 -7.31
CA ALA A 158 -12.77 22.80 -5.91
C ALA A 158 -13.02 24.16 -5.21
N LYS A 159 -12.10 25.12 -5.37
CA LYS A 159 -12.24 26.49 -4.83
C LYS A 159 -13.46 27.21 -5.39
N LYS A 160 -13.68 27.15 -6.71
CA LYS A 160 -14.83 27.79 -7.37
C LYS A 160 -16.17 27.23 -6.87
N LYS A 161 -16.21 25.94 -6.52
CA LYS A 161 -17.39 25.27 -5.97
C LYS A 161 -17.51 25.35 -4.44
N GLY A 162 -16.58 26.03 -3.77
CA GLY A 162 -16.59 26.19 -2.31
C GLY A 162 -16.20 24.91 -1.54
N TYR A 163 -15.61 23.92 -2.20
CA TYR A 163 -15.10 22.72 -1.53
C TYR A 163 -13.75 23.00 -0.86
N LYS A 164 -13.53 22.43 0.32
CA LYS A 164 -12.25 22.41 1.02
C LYS A 164 -11.52 21.08 0.72
N PRO A 165 -10.40 21.08 -0.03
CA PRO A 165 -9.67 19.85 -0.32
C PRO A 165 -9.17 19.14 0.94
N LEU A 166 -9.31 17.81 0.98
CA LEU A 166 -8.83 16.97 2.09
C LEU A 166 -7.35 16.61 1.96
N ALA A 167 -6.88 16.36 0.74
CA ALA A 167 -5.50 16.02 0.42
C ALA A 167 -5.17 16.40 -1.03
N TYR A 168 -3.88 16.35 -1.37
CA TYR A 168 -3.39 16.55 -2.74
C TYR A 168 -2.78 15.26 -3.27
N LEU A 169 -3.20 14.81 -4.45
CA LEU A 169 -2.49 13.77 -5.19
C LEU A 169 -1.23 14.40 -5.80
N ARG A 170 -0.07 14.15 -5.18
CA ARG A 170 1.20 14.77 -5.60
C ARG A 170 1.81 14.08 -6.81
N ASP A 171 1.94 12.76 -6.73
CA ASP A 171 2.53 11.97 -7.79
C ASP A 171 2.16 10.49 -7.61
N HIS A 172 2.37 9.69 -8.65
CA HIS A 172 2.21 8.25 -8.64
C HIS A 172 3.23 7.58 -9.56
N ILE A 173 3.48 6.29 -9.34
CA ILE A 173 4.31 5.47 -10.20
C ILE A 173 3.74 4.06 -10.29
N PHE A 174 3.90 3.43 -11.45
CA PHE A 174 3.69 2.01 -11.64
C PHE A 174 5.04 1.33 -11.84
N VAL A 175 5.21 0.19 -11.17
CA VAL A 175 6.41 -0.66 -11.33
C VAL A 175 5.94 -2.08 -11.63
N ALA A 176 6.67 -2.75 -12.50
CA ALA A 176 6.46 -4.15 -12.82
C ALA A 176 7.69 -4.95 -12.42
N HIS A 177 7.46 -6.20 -12.02
CA HIS A 177 8.50 -7.16 -11.64
C HIS A 177 8.18 -8.51 -12.24
N ASP A 178 9.19 -9.38 -12.26
CA ASP A 178 8.98 -10.76 -12.62
C ASP A 178 7.98 -11.40 -11.63
N PRO A 179 6.79 -11.81 -12.10
CA PRO A 179 5.78 -12.43 -11.24
C PRO A 179 6.26 -13.77 -10.69
N LYS A 180 7.29 -14.36 -11.30
CA LYS A 180 7.88 -15.62 -10.93
C LYS A 180 8.93 -15.50 -9.84
N ASP A 181 9.11 -14.40 -9.11
CA ASP A 181 9.96 -14.44 -7.88
C ASP A 181 9.73 -13.25 -6.95
N GLN A 182 9.12 -12.17 -7.45
CA GLN A 182 9.15 -10.86 -6.81
C GLN A 182 7.79 -10.17 -6.76
N LEU A 183 6.69 -10.87 -7.08
CA LEU A 183 5.37 -10.25 -7.22
C LEU A 183 4.95 -9.44 -5.99
N LEU A 184 5.29 -9.94 -4.79
CA LEU A 184 4.90 -9.35 -3.52
C LEU A 184 5.83 -8.23 -3.04
N LEU A 185 6.88 -7.89 -3.80
CA LEU A 185 7.86 -6.84 -3.45
C LEU A 185 7.58 -5.48 -4.10
N GLY A 186 6.42 -5.30 -4.73
CA GLY A 186 6.04 -4.04 -5.37
C GLY A 186 6.34 -2.79 -4.53
N PRO A 187 5.92 -2.71 -3.24
CA PRO A 187 6.24 -1.57 -2.39
C PRO A 187 7.75 -1.29 -2.22
N ALA A 188 8.58 -2.33 -2.06
CA ALA A 188 10.02 -2.19 -1.90
C ALA A 188 10.72 -1.58 -3.12
N TYR A 189 10.09 -1.62 -4.29
CA TYR A 189 10.60 -0.96 -5.50
C TYR A 189 9.87 0.33 -5.86
N ALA A 190 8.56 0.40 -5.61
CA ALA A 190 7.76 1.59 -5.91
C ALA A 190 8.10 2.76 -4.99
N ILE A 191 8.25 2.51 -3.68
CA ILE A 191 8.50 3.56 -2.69
C ILE A 191 9.81 4.30 -3.00
N PRO A 192 10.97 3.62 -3.16
CA PRO A 192 12.23 4.31 -3.44
C PRO A 192 12.19 5.14 -4.72
N LYS A 193 11.64 4.58 -5.81
CA LYS A 193 11.56 5.26 -7.10
C LYS A 193 10.65 6.49 -7.07
N LEU A 194 9.52 6.41 -6.38
CA LEU A 194 8.61 7.55 -6.24
C LEU A 194 9.24 8.68 -5.42
N LEU A 195 9.95 8.32 -4.35
CA LEU A 195 10.64 9.29 -3.51
C LEU A 195 11.77 9.99 -4.27
N GLU A 196 12.61 9.22 -4.97
CA GLU A 196 13.68 9.75 -5.80
C GLU A 196 13.17 10.68 -6.90
N LYS A 197 12.11 10.27 -7.62
CA LYS A 197 11.46 11.10 -8.65
C LYS A 197 11.00 12.46 -8.11
N ASN A 198 10.65 12.52 -6.82
CA ASN A 198 10.19 13.74 -6.15
C ASN A 198 11.28 14.44 -5.32
N GLY A 199 12.52 13.97 -5.37
CA GLY A 199 13.62 14.49 -4.55
C GLY A 199 13.35 14.38 -3.04
N LEU A 200 12.67 13.32 -2.63
CA LEU A 200 12.28 13.05 -1.24
C LEU A 200 13.10 11.90 -0.65
N ASP A 201 13.24 11.93 0.67
CA ASP A 201 13.75 10.82 1.46
C ASP A 201 12.62 10.19 2.30
N LEU A 202 12.84 8.98 2.81
CA LEU A 202 11.86 8.26 3.65
C LEU A 202 11.47 9.06 4.92
N LYS A 203 12.39 9.84 5.49
CA LYS A 203 12.16 10.72 6.64
C LYS A 203 11.20 11.88 6.36
N ASP A 204 10.97 12.20 5.08
CA ASP A 204 10.05 13.26 4.68
C ASP A 204 8.58 12.80 4.65
N ILE A 205 8.35 11.51 4.91
CA ILE A 205 7.04 10.86 4.85
C ILE A 205 6.59 10.51 6.27
N ASP A 206 5.51 11.17 6.71
CA ASP A 206 4.96 10.95 8.06
C ASP A 206 4.19 9.62 8.17
N VAL A 207 3.53 9.18 7.08
CA VAL A 207 2.61 8.03 7.08
C VAL A 207 2.80 7.20 5.82
N PHE A 208 2.92 5.89 6.00
CA PHE A 208 2.92 4.89 4.92
C PHE A 208 1.66 4.03 5.00
N GLU A 209 0.78 4.18 4.02
CA GLU A 209 -0.36 3.29 3.81
C GLU A 209 0.03 2.22 2.78
N ILE A 210 0.31 1.00 3.25
CA ILE A 210 0.74 -0.14 2.41
C ILE A 210 -0.35 -1.21 2.46
N HIS A 211 -0.78 -1.68 1.29
CA HIS A 211 -1.75 -2.78 1.21
C HIS A 211 -1.22 -4.07 1.83
N GLU A 212 -1.98 -4.62 2.78
CA GLU A 212 -1.58 -5.75 3.64
C GLU A 212 -2.13 -7.09 3.13
N ALA A 213 -1.61 -7.56 1.99
CA ALA A 213 -2.03 -8.85 1.45
C ALA A 213 -1.70 -10.02 2.42
N PHE A 214 -0.51 -9.95 3.03
CA PHE A 214 -0.04 -10.90 4.04
C PHE A 214 0.89 -10.17 5.01
N ALA A 215 0.90 -10.52 6.31
CA ALA A 215 1.91 -9.96 7.23
C ALA A 215 3.34 -10.30 6.79
N GLY A 216 3.53 -11.49 6.22
CA GLY A 216 4.82 -11.88 5.66
C GLY A 216 5.26 -10.96 4.51
N GLN A 217 4.31 -10.47 3.70
CA GLN A 217 4.60 -9.59 2.58
C GLN A 217 5.04 -8.22 3.05
N ILE A 218 4.34 -7.63 4.02
CA ILE A 218 4.74 -6.35 4.63
C ILE A 218 6.15 -6.44 5.21
N LEU A 219 6.42 -7.50 5.98
CA LEU A 219 7.76 -7.77 6.51
C LEU A 219 8.83 -7.95 5.44
N ALA A 220 8.52 -8.67 4.37
CA ALA A 220 9.47 -8.87 3.28
C ALA A 220 9.82 -7.52 2.61
N ASN A 221 8.84 -6.63 2.45
CA ASN A 221 9.08 -5.29 1.88
C ASN A 221 9.91 -4.41 2.82
N ILE A 222 9.58 -4.39 4.12
CA ILE A 222 10.35 -3.63 5.11
C ILE A 222 11.80 -4.14 5.17
N ASN A 223 12.00 -5.46 5.28
CA ASN A 223 13.34 -6.06 5.32
C ASN A 223 14.12 -5.82 4.02
N ALA A 224 13.45 -5.78 2.86
CA ALA A 224 14.11 -5.48 1.60
C ALA A 224 14.60 -4.03 1.57
N LEU A 225 13.76 -3.09 1.98
CA LEU A 225 14.14 -1.69 2.09
C LEU A 225 15.27 -1.49 3.15
N ASP A 226 15.28 -2.27 4.24
CA ASP A 226 16.29 -2.21 5.32
C ASP A 226 17.59 -2.97 5.00
N SER A 227 17.66 -3.61 3.83
CA SER A 227 18.83 -4.35 3.39
C SER A 227 19.72 -3.50 2.51
N ASP A 228 20.92 -3.18 3.00
CA ASP A 228 21.97 -2.52 2.23
C ASP A 228 22.27 -3.24 0.91
N TYR A 229 22.33 -4.58 0.95
CA TYR A 229 22.58 -5.40 -0.23
C TYR A 229 21.48 -5.22 -1.27
N PHE A 230 20.21 -5.31 -0.85
CA PHE A 230 19.08 -5.12 -1.75
C PHE A 230 19.06 -3.72 -2.34
N CYS A 231 19.26 -2.69 -1.51
CA CYS A 231 19.19 -1.31 -1.94
C CYS A 231 20.32 -0.94 -2.90
N LYS A 232 21.57 -1.33 -2.60
CA LYS A 232 22.71 -1.14 -3.50
C LYS A 232 22.53 -1.87 -4.82
N THR A 233 22.10 -3.13 -4.78
CA THR A 233 21.94 -3.94 -5.99
C THR A 233 20.87 -3.39 -6.94
N ASN A 234 19.78 -2.83 -6.40
CA ASN A 234 18.63 -2.42 -7.21
C ASN A 234 18.56 -0.91 -7.51
N PHE A 235 19.24 -0.08 -6.73
CA PHE A 235 19.13 1.39 -6.82
C PHE A 235 20.46 2.13 -6.65
N ASP A 236 21.58 1.43 -6.43
CA ASP A 236 22.90 2.02 -6.18
C ASP A 236 22.91 3.08 -5.04
N LYS A 237 21.98 2.94 -4.08
CA LYS A 237 21.80 3.87 -2.95
C LYS A 237 21.37 3.11 -1.70
N LEU A 238 21.66 3.68 -0.52
CA LEU A 238 21.11 3.23 0.76
C LEU A 238 19.88 4.07 1.13
N TYR A 239 18.78 3.40 1.46
CA TYR A 239 17.55 4.08 1.89
C TYR A 239 17.37 4.10 3.41
N PHE A 240 17.86 3.06 4.11
CA PHE A 240 17.84 3.02 5.57
C PHE A 240 19.26 3.04 6.16
N GLY A 241 19.50 4.03 7.02
CA GLY A 241 20.61 4.01 7.97
C GLY A 241 20.10 3.53 9.32
N SER A 242 20.24 2.23 9.61
CA SER A 242 20.14 1.56 10.93
C SER A 242 19.05 1.96 11.96
N ARG A 243 17.98 2.71 11.62
CA ARG A 243 16.94 3.14 12.59
C ARG A 243 15.54 3.37 12.00
N PHE A 244 15.03 2.46 11.16
CA PHE A 244 13.60 2.48 10.84
C PHE A 244 12.82 1.60 11.82
N VAL A 245 12.12 2.23 12.75
CA VAL A 245 11.11 1.57 13.58
C VAL A 245 9.77 1.81 12.91
N VAL A 246 9.18 0.76 12.32
CA VAL A 246 7.80 0.83 11.88
C VAL A 246 6.94 0.93 13.13
N HIS A 247 6.42 2.12 13.39
CA HIS A 247 5.28 2.29 14.29
C HIS A 247 4.04 1.88 13.50
N VAL A 248 3.63 0.63 13.71
CA VAL A 248 2.34 0.11 13.26
C VAL A 248 1.25 0.58 14.21
#